data_AF-A0A536VNZ9-F1
#
_entry.id   AF-A0A536VNZ9-F1
#
_cell.length_a   1.000
_cell.length_b   1.000
_cell.length_c   1.000
_cell.angle_alpha   90.00
_cell.angle_beta   90.00
_cell.angle_gamma   90.00
#
_symmetry.space_group_name_H-M   'P 1'
#
loop_
_entity.id
_entity.type
_entity.pdbx_description
1 polymer ?
#
loop_
_entity_poly.entity_id
_entity_poly.type
_entity_poly.pdbx_seq_one_letter_code
_entity_poly.pdbx_strand_id
1 'polypeptide(L)' 'MSLRINDLAPNFTAQTTQGRIDFHQWIGDSWAVLFSHPKDFTPVCTTELGYMAKIESEFGKRNTKIIGLSVDPVENH' A
#
# COMPACT_ATOMS: atom_id res chain seq x y z
N MET A 1 -14.38 -12.33 3.69
CA MET A 1 -13.74 -13.57 3.19
C MET A 1 -12.25 -13.40 3.44
N SER A 2 -11.56 -14.36 4.07
CA SER A 2 -10.13 -14.24 4.35
C SER A 2 -9.30 -14.72 3.15
N LEU A 3 -8.18 -14.05 2.88
CA LEU A 3 -7.20 -14.48 1.88
C LEU A 3 -6.30 -15.58 2.45
N ARG A 4 -5.90 -16.52 1.59
CA ARG A 4 -4.90 -17.54 1.85
C ARG A 4 -3.68 -17.34 0.97
N ILE A 5 -2.59 -18.00 1.32
CA ILE A 5 -1.38 -18.01 0.49
C ILE A 5 -1.73 -18.62 -0.89
N ASN A 6 -1.24 -17.99 -1.96
CA ASN A 6 -1.50 -18.30 -3.36
C ASN A 6 -2.93 -17.98 -3.87
N ASP A 7 -3.79 -17.38 -3.05
CA ASP A 7 -5.02 -16.78 -3.59
C ASP A 7 -4.65 -15.59 -4.49
N LEU A 8 -5.41 -15.42 -5.57
CA LEU A 8 -5.32 -14.21 -6.37
C LEU A 8 -5.79 -13.04 -5.52
N ALA A 9 -4.93 -12.04 -5.33
CA ALA A 9 -5.30 -10.82 -4.64
C ALA A 9 -6.53 -10.18 -5.32
N PRO A 10 -7.54 -9.72 -4.56
CA PRO A 10 -8.73 -9.12 -5.16
C PRO A 10 -8.35 -7.92 -6.02
N ASN A 11 -8.90 -7.85 -7.24
CA ASN A 11 -8.76 -6.63 -8.03
C ASN A 11 -9.78 -5.61 -7.51
N PHE A 12 -9.30 -4.57 -6.84
CA PHE A 12 -10.13 -3.49 -6.32
C PHE A 12 -9.84 -2.18 -7.05
N THR A 13 -10.83 -1.29 -7.02
CA THR A 13 -10.64 0.10 -7.42
C THR A 13 -10.72 0.98 -6.18
N ALA A 14 -9.73 1.83 -5.97
CA ALA A 14 -9.66 2.70 -4.78
C ALA A 14 -9.15 4.11 -5.13
N GLN A 15 -9.59 5.09 -4.37
CA GLN A 15 -9.00 6.43 -4.37
C GLN A 15 -7.77 6.42 -3.46
N THR A 16 -6.64 6.92 -3.97
CA THR A 16 -5.38 7.03 -3.22
C THR A 16 -4.88 8.47 -3.23
N THR A 17 -3.82 8.75 -2.48
CA THR A 17 -3.10 10.04 -2.51
C THR A 17 -2.49 10.36 -3.87
N GLN A 18 -2.32 9.36 -4.75
CA GLN A 18 -1.81 9.52 -6.11
C GLN A 18 -2.91 9.40 -7.19
N GLY A 19 -4.19 9.44 -6.78
CA GLY A 19 -5.33 9.31 -7.67
C GLY A 19 -6.02 7.95 -7.60
N ARG A 20 -6.98 7.73 -8.50
CA ARG A 20 -7.77 6.49 -8.55
C ARG A 20 -6.95 5.37 -9.21
N ILE A 21 -6.92 4.19 -8.60
CA ILE A 21 -6.24 3.01 -9.14
C ILE A 21 -7.21 1.86 -9.39
N ASP A 22 -6.95 1.06 -10.42
CA ASP A 22 -7.31 -0.36 -10.50
C ASP A 22 -6.09 -1.15 -10.01
N PHE A 23 -6.27 -2.01 -9.01
CA PHE A 23 -5.14 -2.61 -8.29
C PHE A 23 -4.27 -3.47 -9.21
N HIS A 24 -4.87 -4.30 -10.06
CA HIS A 24 -4.13 -5.18 -10.97
C HIS A 24 -3.40 -4.39 -12.07
N GLN A 25 -4.03 -3.36 -12.61
CA GLN A 25 -3.36 -2.46 -13.56
C GLN A 25 -2.23 -1.67 -12.90
N TRP A 26 -2.42 -1.22 -11.67
CA TRP A 26 -1.42 -0.47 -10.91
C TRP A 26 -0.19 -1.33 -10.57
N ILE A 27 -0.36 -2.59 -10.16
CA ILE A 27 0.78 -3.49 -9.91
C ILE A 27 1.52 -3.81 -11.21
N GLY A 28 0.81 -4.07 -12.31
CA GLY A 28 1.41 -4.50 -13.58
C GLY A 28 2.26 -5.77 -13.40
N ASP A 29 3.44 -5.80 -14.02
CA ASP A 29 4.41 -6.91 -13.92
C ASP A 29 5.35 -6.79 -12.70
N SER A 30 5.01 -5.95 -11.72
CA SER A 30 5.79 -5.76 -10.49
C SER A 30 5.21 -6.57 -9.32
N TRP A 31 6.05 -6.89 -8.35
CA TRP A 31 5.59 -7.32 -7.03
C TRP A 31 4.90 -6.16 -6.30
N ALA A 32 4.04 -6.48 -5.33
CA ALA A 32 3.37 -5.48 -4.50
C ALA A 32 3.39 -5.88 -3.02
N VAL A 33 3.67 -4.90 -2.16
CA VAL A 33 3.49 -4.98 -0.71
C VAL A 33 2.36 -4.04 -0.33
N LEU A 34 1.21 -4.62 0.02
CA LEU A 34 0.08 -3.92 0.63
C LEU A 34 0.19 -4.07 2.15
N PHE A 35 0.30 -2.96 2.87
CA PHE A 35 0.36 -2.96 4.32
C PHE A 35 -0.69 -2.01 4.89
N SER A 36 -1.31 -2.40 6.01
CA SER A 36 -2.35 -1.60 6.66
C SER A 36 -1.86 -1.04 7.98
N HIS A 37 -2.27 0.18 8.31
CA HIS A 37 -2.09 0.76 9.64
C HIS A 37 -3.45 1.19 10.23
N PRO A 38 -3.65 1.11 11.56
CA PRO A 38 -4.98 1.31 12.15
C PRO A 38 -5.54 2.71 11.98
N LYS A 39 -4.69 3.74 12.07
CA LYS A 39 -5.08 5.15 12.01
C LYS A 39 -3.88 6.07 11.77
N ASP A 40 -4.10 7.11 10.98
CA ASP A 40 -3.14 8.19 10.78
C ASP A 40 -2.85 8.94 12.10
N PHE A 41 -1.66 9.54 12.21
CA PHE A 41 -1.22 10.35 13.37
C PHE A 41 -1.18 9.61 14.71
N THR A 42 -1.05 8.29 14.70
CA THR A 42 -0.63 7.53 15.88
C THR A 42 0.89 7.37 15.90
N PRO A 43 1.56 7.49 17.06
CA PRO A 43 3.01 7.64 17.14
C PRO A 43 3.80 6.46 16.51
N VAL A 44 3.23 5.26 16.49
CA VAL A 44 3.85 4.09 15.83
C VAL A 44 3.67 4.18 14.31
N CYS A 45 2.46 4.45 13.81
CA CYS A 45 2.18 4.49 12.38
C CYS A 45 2.99 5.58 11.64
N THR A 46 3.23 6.73 12.27
CA THR A 46 4.10 7.77 11.70
C THR A 46 5.54 7.28 11.52
N THR A 47 6.06 6.50 12.47
CA THR A 47 7.42 5.94 12.35
C THR A 47 7.51 4.84 11.31
N GLU A 48 6.48 3.99 11.20
CA GLU A 48 6.41 2.92 10.20
C GLU A 48 6.29 3.47 8.78
N LEU A 49 5.41 4.44 8.55
CA LEU A 49 5.26 5.11 7.26
C LEU A 49 6.52 5.88 6.87
N GLY A 50 7.12 6.62 7.82
CA GLY A 50 8.39 7.32 7.58
C GLY A 50 9.54 6.38 7.24
N TYR A 51 9.60 5.21 7.86
CA TYR A 51 10.58 4.19 7.51
C TYR A 51 10.30 3.57 6.13
N MET A 52 9.05 3.23 5.83
CA MET A 52 8.65 2.70 4.51
C MET A 52 9.00 3.67 3.38
N ALA A 53 8.74 4.96 3.55
CA ALA A 53 9.15 5.99 2.60
C ALA A 53 10.68 6.04 2.42
N LYS A 54 11.44 5.93 3.53
CA LYS A 54 12.91 5.90 3.47
C LYS A 54 13.47 4.71 2.70
N ILE A 55 12.80 3.55 2.75
CA ILE A 55 13.24 2.32 2.07
C ILE A 55 12.52 2.05 0.75
N GLU A 56 11.67 2.96 0.27
CA GLU A 56 10.93 2.80 -0.99
C GLU A 56 11.86 2.47 -2.17
N SER A 57 13.00 3.18 -2.25
CA SER A 57 14.01 2.94 -3.29
C SER A 57 14.60 1.52 -3.25
N GLU A 58 14.66 0.87 -2.08
CA GLU A 58 15.10 -0.51 -1.95
C GLU A 58 14.07 -1.49 -2.52
N PHE A 59 12.77 -1.22 -2.36
CA PHE A 59 11.72 -1.99 -3.02
C PHE A 59 11.76 -1.80 -4.55
N GLY A 60 12.00 -0.57 -5.02
CA GLY A 60 12.15 -0.27 -6.44
C GLY A 60 13.26 -1.10 -7.10
N LYS A 61 14.42 -1.25 -6.44
CA LYS A 61 15.53 -2.11 -6.91
C LYS A 61 15.15 -3.59 -7.07
N ARG A 62 14.06 -4.03 -6.44
CA ARG A 62 13.56 -5.41 -6.41
C ARG A 62 12.28 -5.59 -7.25
N ASN A 63 11.98 -4.65 -8.14
CA ASN A 63 10.73 -4.63 -8.94
C ASN A 63 9.49 -4.78 -8.04
N THR A 64 9.46 -4.06 -6.91
CA THR A 64 8.38 -4.11 -5.93
C THR A 64 7.80 -2.73 -5.68
N LYS A 65 6.47 -2.63 -5.70
CA LYS A 65 5.70 -1.43 -5.34
C LYS A 65 5.17 -1.58 -3.92
N ILE A 66 5.09 -0.47 -3.19
CA ILE A 66 4.52 -0.45 -1.84
C ILE A 66 3.26 0.42 -1.83
N ILE A 67 2.25 0.03 -1.06
CA ILE A 67 1.02 0.81 -0.87
C ILE A 67 0.49 0.63 0.55
N GLY A 68 0.25 1.76 1.22
CA GLY A 68 -0.34 1.82 2.56
C GLY A 68 -1.86 1.89 2.51
N LEU A 69 -2.52 1.36 3.54
CA LEU A 69 -3.97 1.37 3.70
C LEU A 69 -4.36 1.73 5.14
N SER A 70 -5.18 2.75 5.32
CA SER A 70 -5.94 2.96 6.55
C SER A 70 -7.42 3.16 6.24
N VAL A 71 -8.22 3.32 7.28
CA VAL A 71 -9.65 3.66 7.17
C VAL A 71 -9.88 5.18 7.07
N ASP A 72 -8.83 5.98 7.16
CA ASP A 72 -8.90 7.43 7.13
C ASP A 72 -9.16 7.94 5.69
N PRO A 73 -9.88 9.06 5.53
CA PRO A 73 -10.05 9.74 4.24
C PRO A 73 -8.71 10.08 3.58
N VAL A 74 -8.68 10.08 2.25
CA VAL A 74 -7.46 10.41 1.46
C VAL A 74 -6.84 11.75 1.85
N GLU A 75 -7.66 12.72 2.27
CA GLU A 75 -7.22 14.06 2.70
C GLU A 75 -6.38 14.06 3.99
N ASN A 76 -6.39 12.96 4.75
CA ASN A 76 -5.64 12.82 6.00
C ASN A 76 -4.27 12.14 5.82
N HIS A 77 -3.97 11.68 4.60
CA HIS A 77 -2.73 10.97 4.23
C HIS A 77 -1.67 11.89 3.65
#